data_AF-A0A2W6NNA9-F1
#
_entry.id   AF-A0A2W6NNA9-F1
#
_cell.length_a   1.000
_cell.length_b   1.000
_cell.length_c   1.000
_cell.angle_alpha   90.00
_cell.angle_beta   90.00
_cell.angle_gamma   90.00
#
_symmetry.space_group_name_H-M   'P 1'
#
loop_
_entity.id
_entity.type
_entity.pdbx_description
1 polymer ?
#
loop_
_entity_poly.entity_id
_entity_poly.type
_entity_poly.pdbx_seq_one_letter_code
_entity_poly.pdbx_strand_id
1 'polypeptide(L)'
;MANQNDQKILELKKQIEEKKKLVSKSKKFNPTTNCSIELDGVRTNIQTLTKEQLISLFVKLNSYATSAAELGLLDQYVISGYKISDWIVDLKSKLEFINSKDEEQKLKLMESKLDKLLSDDKKVELELNEIAEMLNS
;
A
#
# COMPACT_ATOMS: atom_id res chain seq x y z
N MET A 1 33.51 17.62 -6.26
CA MET A 1 32.17 17.45 -6.87
C MET A 1 31.43 16.22 -6.35
N ALA A 2 32.10 15.10 -5.98
CA ALA A 2 31.46 13.94 -5.33
C ALA A 2 30.70 14.30 -4.04
N ASN A 3 31.31 15.13 -3.17
CA ASN A 3 30.74 15.48 -1.86
C ASN A 3 29.33 16.13 -1.90
N GLN A 4 29.04 16.99 -2.90
CA GLN A 4 27.71 17.59 -3.04
C GLN A 4 26.65 16.57 -3.48
N ASN A 5 27.03 15.63 -4.35
CA ASN A 5 26.12 14.59 -4.81
C ASN A 5 25.85 13.58 -3.68
N ASP A 6 26.88 13.19 -2.93
CA ASP A 6 26.75 12.29 -1.78
C ASP A 6 25.88 12.91 -0.67
N GLN A 7 26.06 14.21 -0.39
CA GLN A 7 25.21 14.92 0.58
C GLN A 7 23.74 14.96 0.16
N LYS A 8 23.47 15.17 -1.13
CA LYS A 8 22.11 15.11 -1.67
C LYS A 8 21.53 13.70 -1.63
N ILE A 9 22.34 12.66 -1.88
CA ILE A 9 21.93 11.26 -1.77
C ILE A 9 21.54 10.92 -0.33
N LEU A 10 22.33 11.36 0.67
CA LEU A 10 22.04 11.16 2.09
C LEU A 10 20.73 11.85 2.52
N GLU A 11 20.49 13.08 2.04
CA GLU A 11 19.23 13.78 2.31
C GLU A 11 18.02 13.03 1.72
N LEU A 12 18.14 12.55 0.48
CA LEU A 12 17.09 11.76 -0.17
C LEU A 12 16.84 10.42 0.54
N LYS A 13 17.90 9.75 1.04
CA LYS A 13 17.77 8.53 1.86
C LYS A 13 16.98 8.82 3.15
N LYS A 14 17.28 9.92 3.84
CA LYS A 14 16.55 10.32 5.05
C LYS A 14 15.06 10.56 4.76
N GLN A 15 14.73 11.24 3.67
CA GLN A 15 13.34 11.43 3.24
C GLN A 15 12.63 10.11 2.91
N ILE A 16 13.33 9.14 2.31
CA ILE A 16 12.79 7.81 2.05
C ILE A 16 12.52 7.07 3.36
N GLU A 17 13.42 7.16 4.34
CA GLU A 17 13.27 6.52 5.64
C GLU A 17 12.05 7.07 6.41
N GLU A 18 11.84 8.39 6.39
CA GLU A 18 10.66 9.03 6.97
C GLU A 18 9.38 8.56 6.28
N LYS A 19 9.36 8.50 4.94
CA LYS A 19 8.20 7.97 4.19
C LYS A 19 7.94 6.49 4.49
N LYS A 20 8.97 5.66 4.60
CA LYS A 20 8.83 4.24 4.98
C LYS A 20 8.20 4.08 6.36
N LYS A 21 8.57 4.91 7.35
CA LYS A 21 7.97 4.90 8.70
C LYS A 21 6.48 5.28 8.69
N LEU A 22 6.04 6.08 7.72
CA LEU A 22 4.62 6.40 7.53
C LEU A 22 3.87 5.24 6.87
N VAL A 23 4.43 4.66 5.81
CA VAL A 23 3.82 3.54 5.07
C VAL A 23 3.77 2.26 5.90
N SER A 24 4.76 1.98 6.75
CA SER A 24 4.80 0.78 7.60
C SER A 24 3.72 0.76 8.69
N LYS A 25 3.13 1.90 9.02
CA LYS A 25 1.97 2.00 9.91
C LYS A 25 0.66 1.61 9.23
N SER A 26 0.68 1.33 7.92
CA SER A 26 -0.52 0.96 7.19
C SER A 26 -1.10 -0.37 7.68
N LYS A 27 -2.43 -0.41 7.84
CA LYS A 27 -3.15 -1.53 8.48
C LYS A 27 -3.13 -2.77 7.58
N LYS A 28 -3.06 -3.95 8.22
CA LYS A 28 -3.32 -5.22 7.54
C LYS A 28 -4.75 -5.25 7.00
N PHE A 29 -4.93 -5.90 5.86
CA PHE A 29 -6.26 -6.15 5.31
C PHE A 29 -7.00 -7.16 6.19
N ASN A 30 -8.03 -6.69 6.90
CA ASN A 30 -8.90 -7.49 7.77
C ASN A 30 -10.35 -7.34 7.29
N PRO A 31 -10.81 -8.22 6.38
CA PRO A 31 -12.15 -8.14 5.82
C PRO A 31 -13.23 -8.51 6.84
N THR A 32 -14.39 -7.87 6.69
CA THR A 32 -15.63 -8.19 7.42
C THR A 32 -16.36 -9.34 6.74
N THR A 33 -16.27 -9.42 5.41
CA THR A 33 -16.90 -10.45 4.59
C THR A 33 -16.00 -11.67 4.42
N ASN A 34 -16.55 -12.73 3.84
CA ASN A 34 -15.79 -13.92 3.44
C ASN A 34 -14.87 -13.69 2.21
N CYS A 35 -14.79 -12.45 1.69
CA CYS A 35 -14.07 -12.09 0.46
C CYS A 35 -14.54 -12.78 -0.84
N SER A 36 -15.59 -13.61 -0.80
CA SER A 36 -16.12 -14.31 -1.97
C SER A 36 -17.47 -13.71 -2.34
N ILE A 37 -17.44 -12.84 -3.36
CA ILE A 37 -18.62 -12.13 -3.83
C ILE A 37 -19.11 -12.74 -5.14
N GLU A 38 -20.40 -12.99 -5.24
CA GLU A 38 -21.08 -13.42 -6.45
C GLU A 38 -21.96 -12.29 -6.98
N LEU A 39 -21.68 -11.86 -8.21
CA LEU A 39 -22.41 -10.81 -8.91
C LEU A 39 -22.76 -11.30 -10.30
N ASP A 40 -24.03 -11.18 -10.69
CA ASP A 40 -24.50 -11.53 -12.04
C ASP A 40 -24.11 -12.96 -12.46
N GLY A 41 -24.12 -13.91 -11.51
CA GLY A 41 -23.73 -15.31 -11.72
C GLY A 41 -22.22 -15.57 -11.76
N VAL A 42 -21.38 -14.54 -11.58
CA VAL A 42 -19.92 -14.68 -11.54
C VAL A 42 -19.40 -14.53 -10.13
N ARG A 43 -18.77 -15.60 -9.62
CA ARG A 43 -18.11 -15.61 -8.31
C ARG A 43 -16.66 -15.15 -8.40
N THR A 44 -16.31 -14.19 -7.57
CA THR A 44 -14.98 -13.56 -7.54
C THR A 44 -14.46 -13.50 -6.11
N ASN A 45 -13.14 -13.71 -5.93
CA ASN A 45 -12.49 -13.58 -4.63
C ASN A 45 -11.68 -12.28 -4.56
N ILE A 46 -12.04 -11.37 -3.64
CA ILE A 46 -11.42 -10.06 -3.45
C ILE A 46 -9.91 -10.17 -3.13
N GLN A 47 -9.47 -11.26 -2.51
CA GLN A 47 -8.06 -11.43 -2.13
C GLN A 47 -7.15 -11.62 -3.34
N THR A 48 -7.67 -12.22 -4.42
CA THR A 48 -6.91 -12.59 -5.63
C THR A 48 -7.03 -11.57 -6.76
N LEU A 49 -7.87 -10.55 -6.59
CA LEU A 49 -8.08 -9.52 -7.61
C LEU A 49 -6.86 -8.62 -7.78
N THR A 50 -6.60 -8.22 -9.03
CA THR A 50 -5.67 -7.13 -9.33
C THR A 50 -6.23 -5.79 -8.86
N LYS A 51 -5.37 -4.79 -8.75
CA LYS A 51 -5.77 -3.41 -8.38
C LYS A 51 -6.84 -2.84 -9.31
N GLU A 52 -6.69 -3.04 -10.61
CA GLU A 52 -7.65 -2.58 -11.62
C GLU A 52 -9.01 -3.27 -11.47
N GLN A 53 -9.00 -4.59 -11.24
CA GLN A 53 -10.22 -5.36 -10.98
C GLN A 53 -10.89 -4.93 -9.67
N LEU A 54 -10.13 -4.64 -8.61
CA LEU A 54 -10.65 -4.11 -7.36
C LEU A 54 -11.31 -2.74 -7.55
N ILE A 55 -10.68 -1.84 -8.32
CA ILE A 55 -11.25 -0.52 -8.64
C ILE A 55 -12.56 -0.68 -9.40
N SER A 56 -12.58 -1.54 -10.43
CA SER A 56 -13.79 -1.80 -11.21
C SER A 56 -14.92 -2.35 -10.34
N LEU A 57 -14.63 -3.35 -9.50
CA LEU A 57 -15.59 -3.92 -8.56
C LEU A 57 -16.08 -2.87 -7.54
N PHE A 58 -15.18 -2.03 -7.04
CA PHE A 58 -15.52 -0.98 -6.08
C PHE A 58 -16.46 0.07 -6.66
N VAL A 59 -16.18 0.54 -7.89
CA VAL A 59 -17.08 1.45 -8.61
C VAL A 59 -18.45 0.81 -8.85
N LYS A 60 -18.46 -0.46 -9.26
CA LYS A 60 -19.68 -1.23 -9.50
C LYS A 60 -20.53 -1.34 -8.22
N LEU A 61 -19.95 -1.76 -7.10
CA LEU A 61 -20.68 -1.84 -5.83
C LEU A 61 -21.12 -0.46 -5.32
N ASN A 62 -20.29 0.58 -5.50
CA ASN A 62 -20.70 1.93 -5.13
C ASN A 62 -21.92 2.39 -5.95
N SER A 63 -21.99 2.07 -7.25
CA SER A 63 -23.15 2.39 -8.08
C SER A 63 -24.43 1.71 -7.58
N TYR A 64 -24.34 0.44 -7.16
CA TYR A 64 -25.46 -0.28 -6.58
C TYR A 64 -25.87 0.30 -5.23
N ALA A 65 -24.90 0.68 -4.39
CA ALA A 65 -25.17 1.30 -3.10
C ALA A 65 -25.86 2.66 -3.26
N THR A 66 -25.42 3.50 -4.20
CA THR A 66 -26.05 4.78 -4.51
C THR A 66 -27.50 4.58 -4.99
N SER A 67 -27.71 3.68 -5.94
CA SER A 67 -29.06 3.38 -6.43
C SER A 67 -29.96 2.81 -5.33
N ALA A 68 -29.46 1.88 -4.52
CA ALA A 68 -30.20 1.33 -3.39
C ALA A 68 -30.54 2.41 -2.34
N ALA A 69 -29.63 3.37 -2.11
CA ALA A 69 -29.89 4.50 -1.21
C ALA A 69 -30.99 5.42 -1.73
N GLU A 70 -30.96 5.77 -3.02
CA GLU A 70 -32.00 6.59 -3.67
C GLU A 70 -33.39 5.93 -3.63
N LEU A 71 -33.42 4.60 -3.68
CA LEU A 71 -34.65 3.82 -3.58
C LEU A 71 -35.09 3.53 -2.12
N GLY A 72 -34.30 3.92 -1.11
CA GLY A 72 -34.59 3.63 0.30
C GLY A 72 -34.40 2.15 0.68
N LEU A 73 -33.62 1.40 -0.11
CA LEU A 73 -33.41 -0.05 0.03
C LEU A 73 -32.00 -0.43 0.49
N LEU A 74 -31.14 0.55 0.80
CA LEU A 74 -29.73 0.31 1.13
C LEU A 74 -29.53 -0.75 2.23
N ASP A 75 -30.33 -0.71 3.29
CA ASP A 75 -30.24 -1.67 4.40
C ASP A 75 -30.74 -3.08 4.07
N GLN A 76 -31.58 -3.20 3.04
CA GLN A 76 -32.14 -4.47 2.58
C GLN A 76 -31.29 -5.09 1.46
N TYR A 77 -30.40 -4.31 0.85
CA TYR A 77 -29.60 -4.76 -0.29
C TYR A 77 -28.39 -5.59 0.17
N VAL A 78 -28.55 -6.91 0.06
CA VAL A 78 -27.58 -7.92 0.48
C VAL A 78 -27.01 -8.64 -0.73
N ILE A 79 -25.69 -8.78 -0.77
CA ILE A 79 -24.97 -9.53 -1.81
C ILE A 79 -24.20 -10.65 -1.11
N SER A 80 -24.40 -11.89 -1.57
CA SER A 80 -23.66 -13.07 -1.05
C SER A 80 -23.69 -13.20 0.49
N GLY A 81 -24.81 -12.79 1.11
CA GLY A 81 -25.03 -12.88 2.56
C GLY A 81 -24.52 -11.69 3.40
N TYR A 82 -23.93 -10.66 2.79
CA TYR A 82 -23.45 -9.46 3.50
C TYR A 82 -24.06 -8.18 2.94
N LYS A 83 -24.12 -7.12 3.76
CA LYS A 83 -24.59 -5.81 3.28
C LYS A 83 -23.59 -5.24 2.28
N ILE A 84 -24.09 -4.44 1.33
CA ILE A 84 -23.21 -3.77 0.37
C ILE A 84 -22.19 -2.84 1.04
N SER A 85 -22.54 -2.24 2.18
CA SER A 85 -21.63 -1.44 3.00
C SER A 85 -20.39 -2.23 3.44
N ASP A 86 -20.57 -3.49 3.82
CA ASP A 86 -19.48 -4.35 4.32
C ASP A 86 -18.50 -4.67 3.19
N TRP A 87 -19.03 -4.96 1.99
CA TRP A 87 -18.21 -5.15 0.80
C TRP A 87 -17.43 -3.89 0.41
N ILE A 88 -18.06 -2.71 0.50
CA ILE A 88 -17.42 -1.42 0.22
C ILE A 88 -16.27 -1.15 1.21
N VAL A 89 -16.46 -1.46 2.50
CA VAL A 89 -15.41 -1.36 3.52
C VAL A 89 -14.24 -2.28 3.18
N ASP A 90 -14.51 -3.54 2.85
CA ASP A 90 -13.48 -4.51 2.51
C ASP A 90 -12.68 -4.09 1.27
N LEU A 91 -13.36 -3.62 0.22
CA LEU A 91 -12.68 -3.16 -0.99
C LEU A 91 -11.80 -1.93 -0.74
N LYS A 92 -12.27 -0.96 0.07
CA LYS A 92 -11.45 0.18 0.49
C LYS A 92 -10.20 -0.28 1.24
N SER A 93 -10.36 -1.13 2.25
CA SER A 93 -9.23 -1.65 3.03
C SER A 93 -8.25 -2.45 2.18
N LYS A 94 -8.73 -3.23 1.21
CA LYS A 94 -7.86 -3.97 0.28
C LYS A 94 -7.09 -3.02 -0.64
N LEU A 95 -7.73 -1.98 -1.17
CA LEU A 95 -7.08 -0.98 -2.03
C LEU A 95 -6.02 -0.18 -1.26
N GLU A 96 -6.32 0.23 -0.03
CA GLU A 96 -5.35 0.89 0.85
C GLU A 96 -4.14 -0.01 1.11
N PHE A 97 -4.37 -1.29 1.42
CA PHE A 97 -3.29 -2.26 1.62
C PHE A 97 -2.40 -2.42 0.37
N ILE A 98 -3.00 -2.54 -0.82
CA ILE A 98 -2.24 -2.63 -2.08
C ILE A 98 -1.47 -1.34 -2.35
N ASN A 99 -2.09 -0.17 -2.14
CA ASN A 99 -1.41 1.11 -2.33
C ASN A 99 -0.18 1.26 -1.43
N SER A 100 -0.30 0.86 -0.15
CA SER A 100 0.82 0.88 0.78
C SER A 100 1.92 -0.10 0.38
N LYS A 101 1.56 -1.30 -0.10
CA LYS A 101 2.52 -2.27 -0.65
C LYS A 101 3.26 -1.73 -1.88
N ASP A 102 2.53 -1.11 -2.82
CA ASP A 102 3.11 -0.50 -4.01
C ASP A 102 4.09 0.62 -3.64
N GLU A 103 3.71 1.45 -2.66
CA GLU A 103 4.54 2.55 -2.18
C GLU A 103 5.81 2.05 -1.46
N GLU A 104 5.69 1.04 -0.61
CA GLU A 104 6.82 0.39 0.06
C GLU A 104 7.82 -0.16 -0.97
N GLN A 105 7.33 -0.84 -2.01
CA GLN A 105 8.18 -1.35 -3.10
C GLN A 105 8.86 -0.22 -3.87
N LYS A 106 8.15 0.88 -4.18
CA LYS A 106 8.74 2.05 -4.85
C LYS A 106 9.84 2.68 -4.00
N LEU A 107 9.61 2.86 -2.71
CA LEU A 107 10.60 3.42 -1.78
C LEU A 107 11.85 2.53 -1.69
N LYS A 108 11.68 1.20 -1.65
CA LYS A 108 12.81 0.25 -1.67
C LYS A 108 13.61 0.31 -2.96
N LEU A 109 12.94 0.46 -4.11
CA LEU A 109 13.62 0.63 -5.40
C LEU A 109 14.38 1.96 -5.49
N MET A 110 13.83 3.05 -4.95
CA MET A 110 14.50 4.35 -4.89
C MET A 110 15.74 4.29 -4.00
N GLU A 111 15.63 3.67 -2.82
CA GLU A 111 16.75 3.48 -1.90
C GLU A 111 17.89 2.68 -2.55
N SER A 112 17.57 1.53 -3.16
CA SER A 112 18.59 0.71 -3.85
C SER A 112 19.27 1.46 -5.00
N LYS A 113 18.56 2.36 -5.69
CA LYS A 113 19.18 3.23 -6.71
C LYS A 113 20.11 4.26 -6.08
N LEU A 114 19.72 4.86 -4.95
CA LEU A 114 20.56 5.80 -4.21
C LEU A 114 21.83 5.12 -3.66
N ASP A 115 21.73 3.89 -3.15
CA ASP A 115 22.87 3.10 -2.68
C ASP A 115 23.92 2.88 -3.78
N LYS A 116 23.45 2.61 -5.01
CA LYS A 116 24.34 2.41 -6.16
C LYS A 116 25.01 3.69 -6.63
N LEU A 117 24.39 4.85 -6.41
CA LEU A 117 24.91 6.16 -6.81
C LEU A 117 25.86 6.77 -5.78
N LEU A 118 25.90 6.24 -4.56
CA LEU A 118 26.82 6.70 -3.53
C LEU A 118 28.26 6.38 -3.93
N SER A 119 29.17 7.34 -3.74
CA SER A 119 30.60 7.13 -4.03
C SER A 119 31.19 6.03 -3.13
N ASP A 120 32.19 5.30 -3.65
CA ASP A 120 32.80 4.20 -2.90
C ASP A 120 33.54 4.71 -1.65
N ASP A 121 34.17 5.89 -1.72
CA ASP A 121 34.76 6.57 -0.56
C ASP A 121 33.73 6.82 0.53
N LYS A 122 32.52 7.28 0.16
CA LYS A 122 31.46 7.55 1.13
C LYS A 122 30.85 6.27 1.70
N LYS A 123 30.77 5.18 0.91
CA LYS A 123 30.36 3.87 1.43
C LYS A 123 31.34 3.37 2.48
N VAL A 124 32.64 3.45 2.21
CA VAL A 124 33.68 3.06 3.17
C VAL A 124 33.58 3.91 4.45
N GLU A 125 33.35 5.22 4.31
CA GLU A 125 33.14 6.10 5.47
C GLU A 125 31.92 5.67 6.32
N LEU A 126 30.81 5.31 5.69
CA LEU A 126 29.60 4.84 6.39
C LEU A 126 29.85 3.50 7.12
N GLU A 127 30.50 2.53 6.48
CA GLU A 127 30.83 1.23 7.07
C GLU A 127 31.79 1.38 8.26
N LEU A 128 32.80 2.25 8.15
CA LEU A 128 33.70 2.55 9.27
C LEU A 128 32.96 3.18 10.45
N ASN A 129 32.02 4.08 10.19
CA ASN A 129 31.18 4.68 11.23
C ASN A 129 30.26 3.63 11.88
N GLU A 130 29.63 2.74 11.11
CA GLU A 130 28.80 1.65 11.67
C GLU A 130 29.61 0.71 12.57
N ILE A 131 30.85 0.35 12.18
CA ILE A 131 31.76 -0.46 13.01
C ILE A 131 32.15 0.30 14.28
N ALA A 132 32.42 1.60 14.17
CA ALA A 132 32.74 2.43 15.33
C ALA A 132 31.54 2.55 16.30
N GLU A 133 30.32 2.67 15.79
CA GLU A 133 29.10 2.66 16.61
C GLU A 133 28.91 1.30 17.30
N MET A 134 29.08 0.18 16.58
CA MET A 134 28.98 -1.16 17.16
C MET A 134 30.02 -1.43 18.26
N LEU A 135 31.22 -0.86 18.17
CA LEU A 135 32.26 -0.97 19.21
C LEU A 135 31.97 -0.10 20.44
N ASN A 136 31.18 0.96 20.26
CA ASN A 136 30.77 1.88 21.33
C ASN A 136 29.36 1.56 21.90
N SER A 137 28.72 0.49 21.42
CA SER A 137 27.43 -0.04 21.87
C SER A 137 27.63 -1.15 22.90
#